data_AF-A0A959SIX8-F1
#
_entry.id   AF-A0A959SIX8-F1
#
_cell.length_a   1.000
_cell.length_b   1.000
_cell.length_c   1.000
_cell.angle_alpha   90.00
_cell.angle_beta   90.00
_cell.angle_gamma   90.00
#
_symmetry.space_group_name_H-M   'P 1'
#
loop_
_entity.id
_entity.type
_entity.pdbx_description
1 polymer ?
#
loop_
_entity_poly.entity_id
_entity_poly.type
_entity_poly.pdbx_seq_one_letter_code
_entity_poly.pdbx_strand_id
1 'polypeptide(L)'
;MRGTLLGLFLVLALLARAQREDPHPIDGALLPTRASLMRIATEDWKGLPRGYRLPSEVDLRAQLPPPGDQGRQNSCIAWVLAYGLGSYQEGLRTGLAPVDSSGRMDPARTFSPAYPYNLTKAEFDTSDTRCLGTHFDKVFSVLVEQGCCTWEAMPYDPAPLACFQPVPKGTERAALRHGMTVPMRVSPYELEQIRYHLAQGDPIAFATGIDTAFKYGGKRAAKGAPFDWRPECAQAMPGSHAMLAVGYSDADSTFLIMNSWGRDWGDGGFWHMRYDVFDCHVTEAYIAHLPLSTPKLDVVEQEQVKSTERDRLKAKLAPGERADVQGLSLSLAQHDPDAERVLVAVQDPAQANGVEMLDLHEDRPVRFVRGDDLVTVTYTRASRTHDVRRTRAHIVAVVDDAGTDPCVERAIRLADRIRSARASHR
;
A
#
# COMPACT_ATOMS: atom_id res chain seq x y z
N MET A 1 36.72 -61.31 -5.03
CA MET A 1 35.40 -60.67 -4.79
C MET A 1 35.56 -59.50 -3.81
N ARG A 2 36.21 -58.40 -4.25
CA ARG A 2 36.30 -57.12 -3.53
C ARG A 2 36.51 -56.06 -4.60
N GLY A 3 35.46 -55.38 -5.05
CA GLY A 3 35.60 -54.44 -6.17
C GLY A 3 34.31 -53.76 -6.65
N THR A 4 33.13 -54.19 -6.20
CA THR A 4 31.85 -53.70 -6.75
C THR A 4 30.95 -52.97 -5.75
N LEU A 5 31.42 -52.70 -4.53
CA LEU A 5 30.62 -52.04 -3.49
C LEU A 5 30.99 -50.57 -3.22
N LEU A 6 32.12 -50.08 -3.75
CA LEU A 6 32.57 -48.69 -3.49
C LEU A 6 31.99 -47.67 -4.49
N GLY A 7 31.59 -48.10 -5.69
CA GLY A 7 31.00 -47.21 -6.70
C GLY A 7 29.54 -46.84 -6.42
N LEU A 8 28.78 -47.72 -5.75
CA LEU A 8 27.36 -47.49 -5.48
C LEU A 8 27.15 -46.46 -4.34
N PHE A 9 28.04 -46.44 -3.33
CA PHE A 9 27.97 -45.47 -2.23
C PHE A 9 28.39 -44.06 -2.65
N LEU A 10 29.31 -43.90 -3.60
CA LEU A 10 29.73 -42.57 -4.07
C LEU A 10 28.66 -41.92 -4.98
N VAL A 11 27.96 -42.70 -5.79
CA VAL A 11 26.86 -42.21 -6.65
C VAL A 11 25.62 -41.89 -5.82
N LEU A 12 25.31 -42.67 -4.77
CA LEU A 12 24.24 -42.35 -3.82
C LEU A 12 24.56 -41.11 -2.95
N ALA A 13 25.82 -40.88 -2.58
CA ALA A 13 26.22 -39.69 -1.83
C ALA A 13 26.24 -38.40 -2.67
N LEU A 14 26.53 -38.50 -3.98
CA LEU A 14 26.44 -37.38 -4.93
C LEU A 14 24.98 -37.07 -5.32
N LEU A 15 24.12 -38.09 -5.42
CA LEU A 15 22.68 -37.89 -5.63
C LEU A 15 21.96 -37.37 -4.36
N ALA A 16 22.42 -37.74 -3.17
CA ALA A 16 21.89 -37.22 -1.90
C ALA A 16 22.34 -35.77 -1.59
N ARG A 17 23.35 -35.24 -2.28
CA ARG A 17 23.79 -33.83 -2.18
C ARG A 17 23.18 -32.91 -3.24
N ALA A 18 22.46 -33.44 -4.23
CA ALA A 18 21.78 -32.66 -5.26
C ALA A 18 20.27 -32.45 -4.99
N GLN A 19 19.73 -32.92 -3.86
CA GLN A 19 18.29 -32.83 -3.55
C GLN A 19 17.98 -32.43 -2.09
N ARG A 20 18.70 -31.45 -1.54
CA ARG A 20 18.20 -30.66 -0.42
C ARG A 20 18.35 -29.17 -0.69
N GLU A 21 17.89 -28.72 -1.85
CA GLU A 21 17.30 -27.40 -1.91
C GLU A 21 15.91 -27.57 -1.31
N ASP A 22 15.71 -27.13 -0.06
CA ASP A 22 14.35 -26.96 0.48
C ASP A 22 13.57 -26.17 -0.59
N PRO A 23 12.48 -26.70 -1.17
CA PRO A 23 11.58 -25.85 -1.91
C PRO A 23 11.01 -24.91 -0.86
N HIS A 24 11.62 -23.73 -0.74
CA HIS A 24 10.87 -22.56 -0.29
C HIS A 24 9.56 -22.62 -1.05
N PRO A 25 8.41 -22.83 -0.36
CA PRO A 25 7.14 -22.79 -1.05
C PRO A 25 7.14 -21.47 -1.81
N ILE A 26 6.78 -21.53 -3.09
CA ILE A 26 6.71 -20.35 -3.94
C ILE A 26 5.44 -19.56 -3.53
N ASP A 27 5.12 -19.49 -2.24
CA ASP A 27 3.83 -19.00 -1.75
C ASP A 27 4.05 -17.70 -1.00
N GLY A 28 4.24 -16.61 -1.76
CA GLY A 28 4.26 -15.24 -1.27
C GLY A 28 2.84 -14.70 -1.07
N ALA A 29 2.45 -13.66 -1.82
CA ALA A 29 1.16 -13.00 -1.68
C ALA A 29 -0.01 -13.97 -1.91
N LEU A 30 -0.96 -14.06 -0.97
CA LEU A 30 -2.14 -14.90 -1.15
C LEU A 30 -3.08 -14.25 -2.16
N LEU A 31 -3.70 -15.05 -3.02
CA LEU A 31 -4.62 -14.56 -4.03
C LEU A 31 -5.76 -13.76 -3.38
N PRO A 32 -6.17 -12.63 -3.99
CA PRO A 32 -7.21 -11.81 -3.43
C PRO A 32 -8.53 -12.58 -3.33
N THR A 33 -9.18 -12.49 -2.19
CA THR A 33 -10.57 -12.92 -2.04
C THR A 33 -11.51 -11.80 -2.52
N ARG A 34 -12.75 -12.15 -2.87
CA ARG A 34 -13.77 -11.12 -3.15
C ARG A 34 -13.93 -10.16 -1.97
N ALA A 35 -13.85 -10.66 -0.73
CA ALA A 35 -13.98 -9.82 0.46
C ALA A 35 -12.82 -8.83 0.60
N SER A 36 -11.57 -9.28 0.42
CA SER A 36 -10.39 -8.40 0.48
C SER A 36 -10.43 -7.34 -0.62
N LEU A 37 -10.85 -7.71 -1.83
CA LEU A 37 -11.02 -6.78 -2.94
C LEU A 37 -12.09 -5.72 -2.68
N MET A 38 -13.14 -6.03 -1.93
CA MET A 38 -14.21 -5.07 -1.64
C MET A 38 -13.82 -4.07 -0.54
N ARG A 39 -12.75 -4.32 0.23
CA ARG A 39 -12.25 -3.42 1.28
C ARG A 39 -11.43 -2.25 0.74
N ILE A 40 -10.94 -2.36 -0.50
CA ILE A 40 -10.06 -1.37 -1.12
C ILE A 40 -10.82 -0.71 -2.26
N ALA A 41 -10.92 0.62 -2.21
CA ALA A 41 -11.59 1.39 -3.24
C ALA A 41 -10.93 1.16 -4.59
N THR A 42 -11.72 1.09 -5.66
CA THR A 42 -11.19 1.03 -7.03
C THR A 42 -11.16 2.43 -7.60
N GLU A 43 -10.06 2.79 -8.25
CA GLU A 43 -9.98 4.05 -8.98
C GLU A 43 -10.96 4.05 -10.16
N ASP A 44 -11.73 5.13 -10.27
CA ASP A 44 -12.64 5.36 -11.39
C ASP A 44 -11.86 5.92 -12.59
N TRP A 45 -11.10 5.06 -13.28
CA TRP A 45 -10.29 5.43 -14.43
C TRP A 45 -11.14 5.91 -15.60
N LYS A 46 -10.90 7.15 -16.07
CA LYS A 46 -11.61 7.76 -17.22
C LYS A 46 -10.76 7.88 -18.49
N GLY A 47 -9.59 7.26 -18.50
CA GLY A 47 -8.57 7.50 -19.52
C GLY A 47 -7.72 8.73 -19.20
N LEU A 48 -6.73 8.99 -20.06
CA LEU A 48 -5.85 10.14 -19.88
C LEU A 48 -6.60 11.48 -19.88
N PRO A 49 -6.15 12.45 -19.06
CA PRO A 49 -6.65 13.82 -19.15
C PRO A 49 -6.52 14.37 -20.56
N ARG A 50 -7.50 15.17 -21.00
CA ARG A 50 -7.52 15.70 -22.36
C ARG A 50 -6.24 16.50 -22.66
N GLY A 51 -5.53 16.08 -23.70
CA GLY A 51 -4.28 16.72 -24.13
C GLY A 51 -3.03 16.25 -23.40
N TYR A 52 -3.18 15.40 -22.38
CA TYR A 52 -2.04 14.76 -21.72
C TYR A 52 -1.35 13.77 -22.67
N ARG A 53 -0.03 13.67 -22.56
CA ARG A 53 0.81 12.74 -23.30
C ARG A 53 1.75 12.08 -22.30
N LEU A 54 1.72 10.75 -22.28
CA LEU A 54 2.64 9.99 -21.46
C LEU A 54 4.08 10.15 -21.97
N PRO A 55 5.07 10.25 -21.07
CA PRO A 55 6.46 10.06 -21.47
C PRO A 55 6.64 8.64 -22.05
N SER A 56 7.65 8.46 -22.91
CA SER A 56 7.96 7.14 -23.49
C SER A 56 8.69 6.22 -22.51
N GLU A 57 9.23 6.79 -21.42
CA GLU A 57 9.99 6.08 -20.40
C GLU A 57 9.85 6.79 -19.05
N VAL A 58 9.81 6.01 -17.98
CA VAL A 58 9.83 6.47 -16.59
C VAL A 58 10.73 5.55 -15.78
N ASP A 59 11.57 6.12 -14.91
CA ASP A 59 12.42 5.39 -13.96
C ASP A 59 12.42 6.09 -12.59
N LEU A 60 11.87 5.43 -11.57
CA LEU A 60 11.77 5.92 -10.19
C LEU A 60 12.83 5.29 -9.25
N ARG A 61 13.81 4.54 -9.78
CA ARG A 61 14.81 3.81 -8.95
C ARG A 61 15.63 4.73 -8.06
N ALA A 62 15.92 5.95 -8.51
CA ALA A 62 16.77 6.88 -7.79
C ALA A 62 16.20 7.33 -6.44
N GLN A 63 14.87 7.23 -6.24
CA GLN A 63 14.20 7.64 -5.00
C GLN A 63 13.86 6.46 -4.08
N LEU A 64 14.10 5.22 -4.52
CA LEU A 64 13.79 4.00 -3.77
C LEU A 64 14.98 3.58 -2.89
N PRO A 65 14.73 2.83 -1.80
CA PRO A 65 15.82 2.08 -1.18
C PRO A 65 16.34 1.02 -2.16
N PRO A 66 17.61 0.60 -2.04
CA PRO A 66 18.15 -0.48 -2.86
C PRO A 66 17.35 -1.78 -2.64
N PRO A 67 17.24 -2.68 -3.63
CA PRO A 67 16.53 -3.96 -3.45
C PRO A 67 17.04 -4.76 -2.25
N GLY A 68 16.12 -5.05 -1.32
CA GLY A 68 16.40 -5.86 -0.13
C GLY A 68 16.04 -7.34 -0.32
N ASP A 69 16.23 -8.13 0.73
CA ASP A 69 16.05 -9.59 0.71
C ASP A 69 15.13 -10.05 1.84
N GLN A 70 13.95 -10.56 1.47
CA GLN A 70 12.99 -11.14 2.40
C GLN A 70 13.43 -12.48 2.99
N GLY A 71 14.48 -13.08 2.42
CA GLY A 71 15.07 -14.33 2.87
C GLY A 71 14.08 -15.49 2.83
N ARG A 72 13.90 -16.13 3.98
CA ARG A 72 13.17 -17.41 4.09
C ARG A 72 11.71 -17.25 4.49
N GLN A 73 11.21 -16.02 4.60
CA GLN A 73 9.82 -15.71 4.96
C GLN A 73 9.00 -15.34 3.73
N ASN A 74 7.68 -15.47 3.85
CA ASN A 74 6.74 -15.11 2.78
C ASN A 74 6.15 -13.70 3.02
N SER A 75 7.05 -12.74 3.28
CA SER A 75 6.75 -11.36 3.69
C SER A 75 6.69 -10.35 2.54
N CYS A 76 6.66 -10.81 1.28
CA CYS A 76 6.76 -9.98 0.08
C CYS A 76 5.85 -8.75 0.06
N ILE A 77 4.59 -8.86 0.51
CA ILE A 77 3.66 -7.73 0.57
C ILE A 77 4.18 -6.62 1.50
N ALA A 78 4.73 -6.97 2.67
CA ALA A 78 5.30 -5.99 3.58
C ALA A 78 6.56 -5.33 3.01
N TRP A 79 7.36 -6.07 2.23
CA TRP A 79 8.48 -5.51 1.48
C TRP A 79 8.04 -4.52 0.40
N VAL A 80 6.99 -4.84 -0.34
CA VAL A 80 6.43 -3.93 -1.36
C VAL A 80 5.88 -2.67 -0.71
N LEU A 81 5.03 -2.82 0.31
CA LEU A 81 4.26 -1.72 0.86
C LEU A 81 5.04 -0.84 1.84
N ALA A 82 5.78 -1.42 2.78
CA ALA A 82 6.54 -0.63 3.74
C ALA A 82 7.93 -0.26 3.21
N TYR A 83 8.73 -1.28 2.88
CA TYR A 83 10.13 -1.05 2.48
C TYR A 83 10.22 -0.28 1.16
N GLY A 84 9.55 -0.73 0.10
CA GLY A 84 9.56 -0.07 -1.20
C GLY A 84 8.73 1.22 -1.23
N LEU A 85 7.41 1.07 -1.28
CA LEU A 85 6.46 2.17 -1.48
C LEU A 85 6.49 3.18 -0.32
N GLY A 86 6.40 2.71 0.92
CA GLY A 86 6.36 3.59 2.10
C GLY A 86 7.64 4.42 2.26
N SER A 87 8.82 3.80 2.13
CA SER A 87 10.10 4.56 2.21
C SER A 87 10.26 5.55 1.06
N TYR A 88 9.82 5.18 -0.15
CA TYR A 88 9.78 6.11 -1.29
C TYR A 88 8.90 7.33 -0.99
N GLN A 89 7.68 7.11 -0.49
CA GLN A 89 6.76 8.19 -0.16
C GLN A 89 7.29 9.07 0.99
N GLU A 90 7.87 8.46 2.02
CA GLU A 90 8.47 9.19 3.14
C GLU A 90 9.66 10.04 2.69
N GLY A 91 10.49 9.51 1.78
CA GLY A 91 11.61 10.25 1.22
C GLY A 91 11.17 11.45 0.41
N LEU A 92 10.10 11.33 -0.38
CA LEU A 92 9.49 12.45 -1.09
C LEU A 92 8.84 13.46 -0.14
N ARG A 93 8.17 13.00 0.92
CA ARG A 93 7.51 13.85 1.92
C ARG A 93 8.50 14.67 2.74
N THR A 94 9.66 14.10 3.06
CA THR A 94 10.67 14.72 3.93
C THR A 94 11.81 15.39 3.17
N GLY A 95 11.97 15.08 1.88
CA GLY A 95 13.16 15.44 1.10
C GLY A 95 14.40 14.66 1.49
N LEU A 96 14.27 13.58 2.27
CA LEU A 96 15.37 12.75 2.74
C LEU A 96 15.29 11.37 2.07
N ALA A 97 16.17 11.13 1.10
CA ALA A 97 16.24 9.82 0.43
C ALA A 97 16.47 8.68 1.45
N PRO A 98 15.93 7.47 1.19
CA PRO A 98 16.07 6.30 2.06
C PRO A 98 17.48 5.65 1.99
N VAL A 99 18.48 6.44 1.60
CA VAL A 99 19.87 6.00 1.44
C VAL A 99 20.84 6.96 2.12
N ASP A 100 21.98 6.41 2.57
CA ASP A 100 23.10 7.16 3.09
C ASP A 100 23.93 7.82 1.97
N SER A 101 24.94 8.61 2.35
CA SER A 101 25.84 9.28 1.39
C SER A 101 26.63 8.33 0.47
N SER A 102 26.66 7.02 0.77
CA SER A 102 27.29 6.00 -0.07
C SER A 102 26.31 5.22 -0.94
N GLY A 103 25.03 5.59 -0.92
CA GLY A 103 23.96 4.93 -1.67
C GLY A 103 23.51 3.60 -1.06
N ARG A 104 23.87 3.30 0.20
CA ARG A 104 23.33 2.15 0.93
C ARG A 104 22.04 2.53 1.63
N MET A 105 21.17 1.56 1.90
CA MET A 105 19.95 1.77 2.68
C MET A 105 20.28 2.45 4.02
N ASP A 106 19.60 3.56 4.33
CA ASP A 106 19.71 4.24 5.63
C ASP A 106 18.63 3.68 6.57
N PRO A 107 19.01 2.98 7.66
CA PRO A 107 18.05 2.31 8.53
C PRO A 107 17.14 3.29 9.29
N ALA A 108 17.56 4.55 9.47
CA ALA A 108 16.75 5.57 10.13
C ALA A 108 15.70 6.20 9.19
N ARG A 109 15.82 6.00 7.87
CA ARG A 109 14.96 6.62 6.85
C ARG A 109 14.18 5.61 6.00
N THR A 110 14.48 4.34 6.18
CA THR A 110 13.82 3.24 5.47
C THR A 110 12.85 2.56 6.41
N PHE A 111 11.64 2.27 5.95
CA PHE A 111 10.65 1.56 6.77
C PHE A 111 10.94 0.07 6.88
N SER A 112 10.61 -0.48 8.04
CA SER A 112 10.79 -1.90 8.32
C SER A 112 9.65 -2.73 7.73
N PRO A 113 9.94 -3.74 6.89
CA PRO A 113 8.93 -4.71 6.50
C PRO A 113 8.57 -5.68 7.64
N ALA A 114 9.39 -5.79 8.70
CA ALA A 114 9.08 -6.66 9.84
C ALA A 114 7.87 -6.12 10.62
N TYR A 115 7.76 -4.79 10.77
CA TYR A 115 6.70 -4.18 11.56
C TYR A 115 5.28 -4.56 11.08
N PRO A 116 4.88 -4.24 9.84
CA PRO A 116 3.52 -4.57 9.41
C PRO A 116 3.34 -6.07 9.17
N TYR A 117 4.39 -6.82 8.86
CA TYR A 117 4.27 -8.27 8.71
C TYR A 117 4.00 -8.97 10.05
N ASN A 118 4.78 -8.64 11.09
CA ASN A 118 4.61 -9.25 12.41
C ASN A 118 3.26 -8.90 13.03
N LEU A 119 2.82 -7.64 12.90
CA LEU A 119 1.47 -7.23 13.33
C LEU A 119 0.39 -7.95 12.53
N THR A 120 0.58 -8.12 11.22
CA THR A 120 -0.36 -8.88 10.41
C THR A 120 -0.50 -10.33 10.90
N LYS A 121 0.62 -10.96 11.28
CA LYS A 121 0.62 -12.31 11.86
C LYS A 121 -0.03 -12.37 13.23
N ALA A 122 0.19 -11.36 14.07
CA ALA A 122 -0.39 -11.29 15.40
C ALA A 122 -1.90 -10.97 15.41
N GLU A 123 -2.39 -10.19 14.45
CA GLU A 123 -3.77 -9.66 14.48
C GLU A 123 -4.72 -10.39 13.51
N PHE A 124 -4.25 -10.78 12.33
CA PHE A 124 -5.12 -11.27 11.25
C PHE A 124 -4.84 -12.71 10.82
N ASP A 125 -3.63 -13.23 11.05
CA ASP A 125 -3.21 -14.60 10.68
C ASP A 125 -2.85 -15.43 11.93
N THR A 126 -3.65 -15.36 12.99
CA THR A 126 -3.33 -15.95 14.32
C THR A 126 -3.17 -17.47 14.35
N SER A 127 -3.59 -18.17 13.30
CA SER A 127 -3.38 -19.62 13.13
C SER A 127 -2.11 -19.96 12.35
N ASP A 128 -1.40 -18.96 11.82
CA ASP A 128 -0.12 -19.16 11.15
C ASP A 128 0.98 -19.51 12.15
N THR A 129 1.77 -20.52 11.80
CA THR A 129 2.89 -21.04 12.60
C THR A 129 4.19 -21.10 11.82
N ARG A 130 4.20 -20.61 10.57
CA ARG A 130 5.31 -20.79 9.63
C ARG A 130 5.69 -19.53 8.85
N CYS A 131 5.18 -18.36 9.24
CA CYS A 131 5.39 -17.11 8.50
C CYS A 131 5.02 -17.28 7.02
N LEU A 132 3.80 -17.75 6.79
CA LEU A 132 3.25 -17.93 5.44
C LEU A 132 2.88 -16.59 4.81
N GLY A 133 2.44 -16.64 3.56
CA GLY A 133 1.88 -15.49 2.85
C GLY A 133 0.74 -14.80 3.60
N THR A 134 0.38 -13.61 3.15
CA THR A 134 -0.81 -12.88 3.63
C THR A 134 -1.46 -12.13 2.46
N HIS A 135 -2.49 -11.34 2.73
CA HIS A 135 -3.22 -10.55 1.73
C HIS A 135 -2.88 -9.06 1.84
N PHE A 136 -2.99 -8.32 0.73
CA PHE A 136 -2.74 -6.88 0.68
C PHE A 136 -3.61 -6.10 1.67
N ASP A 137 -4.91 -6.42 1.76
CA ASP A 137 -5.86 -5.71 2.63
C ASP A 137 -5.46 -5.73 4.11
N LYS A 138 -4.91 -6.85 4.60
CA LYS A 138 -4.45 -6.96 6.00
C LYS A 138 -3.25 -6.07 6.28
N VAL A 139 -2.27 -6.05 5.37
CA VAL A 139 -1.08 -5.20 5.52
C VAL A 139 -1.44 -3.73 5.36
N PHE A 140 -2.37 -3.40 4.45
CA PHE A 140 -2.93 -2.06 4.34
C PHE A 140 -3.63 -1.63 5.63
N SER A 141 -4.44 -2.48 6.27
CA SER A 141 -5.04 -2.17 7.57
C SER A 141 -3.99 -1.77 8.60
N VAL A 142 -2.89 -2.51 8.71
CA VAL A 142 -1.79 -2.14 9.63
C VAL A 142 -1.17 -0.80 9.25
N LEU A 143 -0.80 -0.62 7.98
CA LEU A 143 -0.07 0.58 7.54
C LEU A 143 -0.92 1.86 7.56
N VAL A 144 -2.22 1.76 7.34
CA VAL A 144 -3.16 2.89 7.39
C VAL A 144 -3.51 3.21 8.85
N GLU A 145 -3.84 2.21 9.67
CA GLU A 145 -4.33 2.44 11.03
C GLU A 145 -3.20 2.65 12.05
N GLN A 146 -2.07 1.96 11.88
CA GLN A 146 -0.97 1.93 12.85
C GLN A 146 0.33 2.55 12.32
N GLY A 147 0.40 2.83 11.01
CA GLY A 147 1.59 3.33 10.35
C GLY A 147 2.74 2.33 10.27
N CYS A 148 3.96 2.83 10.10
CA CYS A 148 5.16 1.98 10.02
C CYS A 148 6.34 2.58 10.75
N CYS A 149 7.13 1.74 11.42
CA CYS A 149 8.40 2.17 11.99
C CYS A 149 9.56 2.03 10.98
N THR A 150 10.68 2.64 11.32
CA THR A 150 11.93 2.54 10.55
C THR A 150 12.61 1.20 10.78
N TRP A 151 13.50 0.83 9.86
CA TRP A 151 14.35 -0.35 9.97
C TRP A 151 15.21 -0.31 11.23
N GLU A 152 15.69 0.87 11.64
CA GLU A 152 16.44 1.05 12.88
C GLU A 152 15.61 0.68 14.12
N ALA A 153 14.33 1.05 14.15
CA ALA A 153 13.43 0.76 15.26
C ALA A 153 13.05 -0.72 15.35
N MET A 154 12.92 -1.39 14.20
CA MET A 154 12.63 -2.83 14.12
C MET A 154 13.37 -3.46 12.94
N PRO A 155 14.62 -3.91 13.11
CA PRO A 155 15.37 -4.51 12.01
C PRO A 155 14.70 -5.79 11.48
N TYR A 156 14.81 -6.02 10.17
CA TYR A 156 14.31 -7.26 9.57
C TYR A 156 15.25 -8.44 9.86
N ASP A 157 14.73 -9.49 10.46
CA ASP A 157 15.42 -10.78 10.59
C ASP A 157 14.86 -11.73 9.51
N PRO A 158 15.68 -12.20 8.54
CA PRO A 158 15.23 -13.09 7.46
C PRO A 158 15.04 -14.55 7.88
N ALA A 159 15.25 -14.89 9.16
CA ALA A 159 15.06 -16.25 9.66
C ALA A 159 13.60 -16.72 9.46
N PRO A 160 13.36 -18.02 9.15
CA PRO A 160 12.05 -18.50 8.73
C PRO A 160 10.88 -18.21 9.68
N LEU A 161 11.13 -18.06 10.99
CA LEU A 161 10.11 -17.89 12.02
C LEU A 161 10.19 -16.53 12.76
N ALA A 162 10.99 -15.59 12.27
CA ALA A 162 11.18 -14.31 12.95
C ALA A 162 9.96 -13.36 12.85
N CYS A 163 8.93 -13.72 12.09
CA CYS A 163 7.70 -12.95 12.02
C CYS A 163 6.83 -13.00 13.30
N PHE A 164 7.13 -13.92 14.22
CA PHE A 164 6.43 -14.04 15.50
C PHE A 164 7.12 -13.25 16.62
N GLN A 165 8.15 -12.47 16.30
CA GLN A 165 8.80 -11.61 17.27
C GLN A 165 7.87 -10.44 17.64
N PRO A 166 7.74 -10.10 18.94
CA PRO A 166 6.92 -8.99 19.36
C PRO A 166 7.48 -7.66 18.86
N VAL A 167 6.61 -6.70 18.63
CA VAL A 167 7.01 -5.33 18.32
C VAL A 167 7.79 -4.75 19.53
N PRO A 168 8.97 -4.14 19.31
CA PRO A 168 9.72 -3.53 20.40
C PRO A 168 8.93 -2.40 21.05
N LYS A 169 8.89 -2.37 22.39
CA LYS A 169 8.08 -1.41 23.16
C LYS A 169 8.39 0.04 22.77
N GLY A 170 7.34 0.79 22.41
CA GLY A 170 7.44 2.22 22.09
C GLY A 170 7.62 2.52 20.61
N THR A 171 7.77 1.48 19.78
CA THR A 171 7.84 1.56 18.32
C THR A 171 6.52 1.99 17.71
N GLU A 172 5.39 1.58 18.31
CA GLU A 172 4.04 1.85 17.84
C GLU A 172 3.75 3.35 17.80
N ARG A 173 4.17 4.08 18.85
CA ARG A 173 4.01 5.54 18.91
C ARG A 173 4.87 6.26 17.87
N ALA A 174 5.99 5.68 17.46
CA ALA A 174 6.78 6.20 16.35
C ALA A 174 6.10 5.91 15.01
N ALA A 175 5.56 4.70 14.84
CA ALA A 175 4.89 4.26 13.62
C ALA A 175 3.67 5.11 13.26
N LEU A 176 2.87 5.54 14.23
CA LEU A 176 1.69 6.41 14.01
C LEU A 176 2.01 7.75 13.30
N ARG A 177 3.27 8.20 13.33
CA ARG A 177 3.70 9.40 12.61
C ARG A 177 3.90 9.17 11.12
N HIS A 178 4.03 7.91 10.70
CA HIS A 178 4.39 7.45 9.37
C HIS A 178 3.29 6.53 8.82
N GLY A 179 2.07 7.07 8.71
CA GLY A 179 0.92 6.38 8.12
C GLY A 179 1.03 6.31 6.60
N MET A 180 0.58 5.20 6.02
CA MET A 180 0.40 5.09 4.57
C MET A 180 -0.90 5.80 4.15
N THR A 181 -0.90 6.44 2.98
CA THR A 181 -2.14 6.93 2.37
C THR A 181 -3.07 5.78 2.02
N VAL A 182 -4.38 6.04 2.03
CA VAL A 182 -5.37 5.00 1.72
C VAL A 182 -5.10 4.47 0.31
N PRO A 183 -4.90 3.14 0.16
CA PRO A 183 -4.60 2.56 -1.13
C PRO A 183 -5.84 2.55 -2.02
N MET A 184 -5.60 2.64 -3.33
CA MET A 184 -6.61 2.45 -4.35
C MET A 184 -6.21 1.32 -5.28
N ARG A 185 -7.18 0.49 -5.65
CA ARG A 185 -6.99 -0.57 -6.62
C ARG A 185 -7.05 0.03 -8.03
N VAL A 186 -6.07 -0.32 -8.84
CA VAL A 186 -6.01 -0.02 -10.27
C VAL A 186 -6.21 -1.30 -11.07
N SER A 187 -6.66 -1.19 -12.31
CA SER A 187 -6.86 -2.36 -13.16
C SER A 187 -5.51 -2.78 -13.78
N PRO A 188 -5.02 -3.99 -13.52
CA PRO A 188 -3.79 -4.48 -14.17
C PRO A 188 -3.98 -4.66 -15.68
N TYR A 189 -5.22 -4.73 -16.15
CA TYR A 189 -5.61 -4.89 -17.56
C TYR A 189 -5.70 -3.55 -18.31
N GLU A 190 -5.52 -2.42 -17.62
CA GLU A 190 -5.57 -1.08 -18.20
C GLU A 190 -4.15 -0.52 -18.30
N LEU A 191 -3.40 -0.93 -19.34
CA LEU A 191 -2.00 -0.52 -19.55
C LEU A 191 -1.80 1.00 -19.47
N GLU A 192 -2.73 1.78 -20.02
CA GLU A 192 -2.66 3.24 -19.98
C GLU A 192 -2.79 3.80 -18.56
N GLN A 193 -3.64 3.19 -17.70
CA GLN A 193 -3.80 3.56 -16.29
C GLN A 193 -2.50 3.32 -15.52
N ILE A 194 -1.91 2.12 -15.67
CA ILE A 194 -0.67 1.76 -14.98
C ILE A 194 0.47 2.70 -15.37
N ARG A 195 0.63 2.97 -16.67
CA ARG A 195 1.64 3.92 -17.17
C ARG A 195 1.39 5.35 -16.72
N TYR A 196 0.13 5.77 -16.64
CA TYR A 196 -0.23 7.10 -16.15
C TYR A 196 0.22 7.33 -14.72
N HIS A 197 -0.07 6.38 -13.81
CA HIS A 197 0.35 6.47 -12.41
C HIS A 197 1.86 6.49 -12.24
N LEU A 198 2.57 5.61 -12.95
CA LEU A 198 4.04 5.63 -12.95
C LEU A 198 4.58 6.99 -13.43
N ALA A 199 3.98 7.58 -14.47
CA ALA A 199 4.34 8.91 -14.96
C ALA A 199 4.00 10.05 -13.98
N GLN A 200 3.03 9.85 -13.08
CA GLN A 200 2.77 10.77 -11.96
C GLN A 200 3.73 10.58 -10.79
N GLY A 201 4.59 9.55 -10.83
CA GLY A 201 5.48 9.20 -9.72
C GLY A 201 4.79 8.38 -8.64
N ASP A 202 3.72 7.64 -8.98
CA ASP A 202 3.06 6.69 -8.10
C ASP A 202 3.50 5.24 -8.46
N PRO A 203 4.39 4.60 -7.68
CA PRO A 203 4.75 3.20 -7.87
C PRO A 203 3.53 2.28 -7.69
N ILE A 204 3.52 1.17 -8.44
CA ILE A 204 2.40 0.22 -8.43
C ILE A 204 2.78 -1.00 -7.60
N ALA A 205 2.11 -1.20 -6.47
CA ALA A 205 2.22 -2.43 -5.70
C ALA A 205 1.33 -3.51 -6.34
N PHE A 206 1.86 -4.69 -6.65
CA PHE A 206 1.06 -5.71 -7.34
C PHE A 206 1.42 -7.14 -6.92
N ALA A 207 0.49 -8.07 -7.14
CA ALA A 207 0.73 -9.51 -7.01
C ALA A 207 0.66 -10.21 -8.38
N THR A 208 1.56 -11.17 -8.60
CA THR A 208 1.55 -12.02 -9.79
C THR A 208 1.81 -13.47 -9.42
N GLY A 209 1.29 -14.39 -10.21
CA GLY A 209 1.75 -15.77 -10.17
C GLY A 209 3.20 -15.88 -10.66
N ILE A 210 3.99 -16.80 -10.10
CA ILE A 210 5.38 -17.05 -10.47
C ILE A 210 5.70 -18.54 -10.50
N ASP A 211 6.71 -18.92 -11.28
CA ASP A 211 7.19 -20.29 -11.38
C ASP A 211 8.69 -20.41 -11.06
N THR A 212 9.22 -21.63 -11.17
CA THR A 212 10.65 -21.89 -10.96
C THR A 212 11.52 -21.24 -12.04
N ALA A 213 11.01 -21.07 -13.27
CA ALA A 213 11.74 -20.41 -14.36
C ALA A 213 11.97 -18.93 -14.04
N PHE A 214 10.99 -18.24 -13.48
CA PHE A 214 11.12 -16.89 -12.95
C PHE A 214 12.21 -16.81 -11.86
N LYS A 215 12.06 -17.64 -10.82
CA LYS A 215 12.95 -17.64 -9.66
C LYS A 215 14.41 -17.88 -10.04
N TYR A 216 14.68 -18.94 -10.81
CA TYR A 216 16.04 -19.30 -11.19
C TYR A 216 16.56 -18.51 -12.38
N GLY A 217 15.68 -17.99 -13.24
CA GLY A 217 16.03 -17.08 -14.31
C GLY A 217 16.68 -15.81 -13.78
N GLY A 218 16.07 -15.14 -12.81
CA GLY A 218 16.67 -13.95 -12.21
C GLY A 218 17.99 -14.23 -11.47
N LYS A 219 18.15 -15.38 -10.81
CA LYS A 219 19.45 -15.78 -10.21
C LYS A 219 20.56 -15.96 -11.26
N ARG A 220 20.22 -16.41 -12.46
CA ARG A 220 21.17 -16.49 -13.58
C ARG A 220 21.42 -15.11 -14.19
N ALA A 221 20.39 -14.26 -14.24
CA ALA A 221 20.50 -12.88 -14.71
C ALA A 221 21.53 -12.06 -13.94
N ALA A 222 21.53 -12.20 -12.61
CA ALA A 222 22.52 -11.57 -11.74
C ALA A 222 23.96 -12.01 -12.01
N LYS A 223 24.16 -13.10 -12.77
CA LYS A 223 25.45 -13.61 -13.23
C LYS A 223 25.73 -13.33 -14.71
N GLY A 224 24.94 -12.45 -15.33
CA GLY A 224 25.10 -12.01 -16.72
C GLY A 224 24.34 -12.84 -17.76
N ALA A 225 23.47 -13.77 -17.36
CA ALA A 225 22.63 -14.49 -18.33
C ALA A 225 21.46 -13.62 -18.82
N PRO A 226 21.02 -13.75 -20.07
CA PRO A 226 19.76 -13.17 -20.51
C PRO A 226 18.59 -13.70 -19.67
N PHE A 227 17.66 -12.83 -19.32
CA PHE A 227 16.47 -13.19 -18.56
C PHE A 227 15.22 -12.53 -19.15
N ASP A 228 14.45 -13.37 -19.84
CA ASP A 228 13.21 -13.01 -20.51
C ASP A 228 12.17 -14.07 -20.14
N TRP A 229 11.38 -13.78 -19.11
CA TRP A 229 10.38 -14.69 -18.58
C TRP A 229 9.04 -14.46 -19.28
N ARG A 230 8.56 -15.49 -20.00
CA ARG A 230 7.37 -15.43 -20.88
C ARG A 230 6.45 -16.63 -20.66
N PRO A 231 5.79 -16.74 -19.50
CA PRO A 231 4.80 -17.78 -19.26
C PRO A 231 3.58 -17.57 -20.16
N GLU A 232 2.93 -18.66 -20.56
CA GLU A 232 1.64 -18.57 -21.26
C GLU A 232 0.56 -18.01 -20.33
N CYS A 233 -0.38 -17.19 -20.83
CA CYS A 233 -1.41 -16.57 -19.98
C CYS A 233 -2.31 -17.60 -19.27
N ALA A 234 -2.51 -18.78 -19.88
CA ALA A 234 -3.27 -19.88 -19.29
C ALA A 234 -2.43 -20.80 -18.38
N GLN A 235 -1.13 -20.52 -18.21
CA GLN A 235 -0.23 -21.34 -17.41
C GLN A 235 -0.62 -21.28 -15.94
N ALA A 236 -0.84 -22.45 -15.33
CA ALA A 236 -1.02 -22.54 -13.89
C ALA A 236 0.30 -22.19 -13.19
N MET A 237 0.24 -21.21 -12.27
CA MET A 237 1.40 -20.77 -11.52
C MET A 237 1.50 -21.55 -10.21
N PRO A 238 2.64 -22.23 -9.95
CA PRO A 238 2.83 -23.02 -8.73
C PRO A 238 3.06 -22.15 -7.48
N GLY A 239 3.02 -20.83 -7.65
CA GLY A 239 3.29 -19.88 -6.60
C GLY A 239 2.87 -18.47 -6.97
N SER A 240 2.99 -17.57 -6.00
CA SER A 240 2.60 -16.16 -6.10
C SER A 240 3.61 -15.28 -5.38
N HIS A 241 3.72 -14.03 -5.82
CA HIS A 241 4.66 -13.07 -5.26
C HIS A 241 4.17 -11.64 -5.44
N ALA A 242 4.51 -10.78 -4.48
CA ALA A 242 4.26 -9.35 -4.58
C ALA A 242 5.54 -8.60 -4.92
N MET A 243 5.44 -7.65 -5.84
CA MET A 243 6.54 -6.79 -6.28
C MET A 243 6.05 -5.35 -6.48
N LEU A 244 6.99 -4.43 -6.74
CA LEU A 244 6.70 -3.02 -6.96
C LEU A 244 7.11 -2.62 -8.38
N ALA A 245 6.17 -2.13 -9.20
CA ALA A 245 6.49 -1.50 -10.47
C ALA A 245 6.90 -0.05 -10.23
N VAL A 246 8.03 0.36 -10.79
CA VAL A 246 8.73 1.61 -10.46
C VAL A 246 9.15 2.37 -11.72
N GLY A 247 8.60 2.00 -12.87
CA GLY A 247 8.94 2.61 -14.14
C GLY A 247 8.42 1.80 -15.32
N TYR A 248 8.63 2.31 -16.53
CA TYR A 248 8.32 1.61 -17.77
C TYR A 248 9.19 2.12 -18.93
N SER A 249 9.29 1.31 -19.98
CA SER A 249 9.92 1.63 -21.26
C SER A 249 9.00 1.19 -22.40
N ASP A 250 8.54 2.14 -23.22
CA ASP A 250 7.75 1.84 -24.41
C ASP A 250 8.58 1.20 -25.52
N ALA A 251 9.88 1.55 -25.60
CA ALA A 251 10.80 0.96 -26.55
C ALA A 251 10.94 -0.56 -26.33
N ASP A 252 10.96 -0.98 -25.06
CA ASP A 252 11.07 -2.39 -24.69
C ASP A 252 9.70 -3.05 -24.43
N SER A 253 8.64 -2.24 -24.33
CA SER A 253 7.29 -2.67 -23.93
C SER A 253 7.30 -3.41 -22.58
N THR A 254 7.97 -2.83 -21.59
CA THR A 254 8.17 -3.42 -20.27
C THR A 254 7.94 -2.45 -19.13
N PHE A 255 7.42 -2.95 -18.02
CA PHE A 255 7.51 -2.30 -16.71
C PHE A 255 8.83 -2.64 -16.02
N LEU A 256 9.42 -1.66 -15.35
CA LEU A 256 10.57 -1.83 -14.48
C LEU A 256 10.07 -2.22 -13.09
N ILE A 257 10.48 -3.40 -12.61
CA ILE A 257 9.99 -4.02 -11.38
C ILE A 257 11.13 -4.11 -10.36
N MET A 258 10.87 -3.66 -9.14
CA MET A 258 11.71 -3.89 -7.96
C MET A 258 11.26 -5.17 -7.25
N ASN A 259 12.20 -6.10 -7.04
CA ASN A 259 11.98 -7.34 -6.31
C ASN A 259 12.56 -7.26 -4.88
N SER A 260 12.18 -8.21 -4.02
CA SER A 260 12.60 -8.35 -2.62
C SER A 260 13.42 -9.63 -2.37
N TRP A 261 14.21 -10.06 -3.35
CA TRP A 261 15.08 -11.26 -3.29
C TRP A 261 16.58 -10.91 -3.36
N GLY A 262 16.92 -9.70 -2.92
CA GLY A 262 18.29 -9.21 -2.86
C GLY A 262 18.83 -8.75 -4.21
N ARG A 263 20.02 -8.13 -4.15
CA ARG A 263 20.72 -7.58 -5.33
C ARG A 263 21.37 -8.65 -6.21
N ASP A 264 21.48 -9.88 -5.70
CA ASP A 264 21.99 -11.06 -6.42
C ASP A 264 20.89 -11.79 -7.21
N TRP A 265 19.79 -11.11 -7.51
CA TRP A 265 18.71 -11.58 -8.35
C TRP A 265 18.36 -10.51 -9.40
N GLY A 266 18.11 -10.91 -10.64
CA GLY A 266 17.77 -9.97 -11.72
C GLY A 266 18.95 -9.07 -12.08
N ASP A 267 18.65 -7.83 -12.48
CA ASP A 267 19.61 -6.76 -12.66
C ASP A 267 19.71 -5.93 -11.38
N GLY A 268 20.61 -6.33 -10.47
CA GLY A 268 20.81 -5.65 -9.19
C GLY A 268 19.60 -5.65 -8.26
N GLY A 269 18.68 -6.61 -8.42
CA GLY A 269 17.40 -6.71 -7.71
C GLY A 269 16.19 -6.20 -8.50
N PHE A 270 16.40 -5.69 -9.72
CA PHE A 270 15.33 -5.24 -10.63
C PHE A 270 15.12 -6.21 -11.80
N TRP A 271 13.98 -6.09 -12.47
CA TRP A 271 13.66 -6.84 -13.67
C TRP A 271 12.70 -6.06 -14.58
N HIS A 272 12.78 -6.29 -15.89
CA HIS A 272 11.88 -5.72 -16.88
C HIS A 272 10.79 -6.73 -17.24
N MET A 273 9.58 -6.50 -16.73
CA MET A 273 8.40 -7.31 -16.98
C MET A 273 7.67 -6.82 -18.22
N ARG A 274 7.49 -7.67 -19.24
CA ARG A 274 6.78 -7.27 -20.46
C ARG A 274 5.32 -6.91 -20.16
N TYR A 275 4.78 -5.92 -20.88
CA TYR A 275 3.40 -5.46 -20.69
C TYR A 275 2.37 -6.59 -20.86
N ASP A 276 2.59 -7.50 -21.81
CA ASP A 276 1.70 -8.66 -22.04
C ASP A 276 1.74 -9.66 -20.88
N VAL A 277 2.90 -9.86 -20.26
CA VAL A 277 3.02 -10.71 -19.06
C VAL A 277 2.33 -10.03 -17.87
N PHE A 278 2.44 -8.71 -17.72
CA PHE A 278 1.76 -7.96 -16.66
C PHE A 278 0.24 -8.06 -16.80
N ASP A 279 -0.29 -7.77 -17.99
CA ASP A 279 -1.72 -7.87 -18.31
C ASP A 279 -2.28 -9.27 -18.03
N CYS A 280 -1.54 -10.34 -18.37
CA CYS A 280 -2.03 -11.70 -18.21
C CYS A 280 -1.92 -12.29 -16.80
N HIS A 281 -0.87 -11.97 -16.05
CA HIS A 281 -0.53 -12.71 -14.81
C HIS A 281 -0.70 -11.92 -13.53
N VAL A 282 -0.84 -10.59 -13.61
CA VAL A 282 -1.06 -9.76 -12.42
C VAL A 282 -2.51 -9.87 -11.96
N THR A 283 -2.70 -10.34 -10.73
CA THR A 283 -4.03 -10.64 -10.17
C THR A 283 -4.63 -9.46 -9.43
N GLU A 284 -3.78 -8.57 -8.89
CA GLU A 284 -4.18 -7.35 -8.20
C GLU A 284 -3.05 -6.32 -8.29
N ALA A 285 -3.43 -5.05 -8.40
CA ALA A 285 -2.52 -3.92 -8.47
C ALA A 285 -3.10 -2.72 -7.70
N TYR A 286 -2.23 -1.99 -7.01
CA TYR A 286 -2.59 -0.92 -6.09
C TYR A 286 -1.65 0.26 -6.24
N ILE A 287 -2.20 1.44 -6.07
CA ILE A 287 -1.47 2.67 -5.85
C ILE A 287 -1.78 3.18 -4.45
N ALA A 288 -0.87 3.99 -3.93
CA ALA A 288 -1.18 4.89 -2.85
C ALA A 288 -0.59 6.24 -3.25
N HIS A 289 -1.45 7.23 -3.46
CA HIS A 289 -0.97 8.54 -3.88
C HIS A 289 -0.04 9.11 -2.81
N LEU A 290 1.04 9.75 -3.26
CA LEU A 290 1.83 10.59 -2.36
C LEU A 290 0.88 11.56 -1.64
N PRO A 291 0.97 11.68 -0.31
CA PRO A 291 0.33 12.81 0.34
C PRO A 291 1.02 14.06 -0.18
N LEU A 292 0.45 14.72 -1.20
CA LEU A 292 0.77 16.10 -1.51
C LEU A 292 0.67 16.82 -0.18
N SER A 293 1.77 17.41 0.28
CA SER A 293 1.91 17.99 1.61
C SER A 293 0.65 18.74 2.04
N THR A 294 -0.20 18.09 2.82
CA THR A 294 -1.23 18.74 3.62
C THR A 294 -0.98 18.37 5.08
N PRO A 295 -1.24 19.31 6.00
CA PRO A 295 -1.26 18.99 7.42
C PRO A 295 -2.23 17.82 7.60
N LYS A 296 -1.83 16.80 8.38
CA LYS A 296 -2.83 15.95 9.02
C LYS A 296 -3.87 16.90 9.60
N LEU A 297 -5.11 16.80 9.15
CA LEU A 297 -6.20 17.36 9.92
C LEU A 297 -6.10 16.67 11.27
N ASP A 298 -5.95 17.46 12.34
CA ASP A 298 -5.87 16.95 13.69
C ASP A 298 -7.24 16.34 14.01
N VAL A 299 -7.38 15.04 13.74
CA VAL A 299 -8.56 14.26 14.11
C VAL A 299 -8.57 14.22 15.63
N VAL A 300 -9.45 15.01 16.23
CA VAL A 300 -9.69 14.99 17.67
C VAL A 300 -10.63 13.83 17.97
N GLU A 301 -10.08 12.74 18.53
CA GLU A 301 -10.91 11.67 19.06
C GLU A 301 -11.61 12.11 20.36
N GLN A 302 -12.93 11.86 20.37
CA GLN A 302 -13.87 11.87 21.50
C GLN A 302 -14.16 13.20 22.23
N GLU A 303 -15.36 13.75 22.00
CA GLU A 303 -16.40 14.03 23.03
C GLU A 303 -17.67 14.69 22.42
N GLN A 304 -18.81 14.59 23.11
CA GLN A 304 -20.10 15.09 22.63
C GLN A 304 -20.16 16.63 22.60
N VAL A 305 -20.30 17.19 21.40
CA VAL A 305 -20.59 18.62 21.21
C VAL A 305 -22.07 18.79 20.83
N LYS A 306 -22.77 19.72 21.48
CA LYS A 306 -24.14 20.10 21.13
C LYS A 306 -24.10 21.16 20.02
N SER A 307 -24.36 20.76 18.77
CA SER A 307 -24.45 21.64 17.60
C SER A 307 -25.69 22.53 17.63
N THR A 308 -25.58 23.78 17.17
CA THR A 308 -26.73 24.66 16.91
C THR A 308 -27.14 24.62 15.43
N GLU A 309 -28.45 24.50 15.15
CA GLU A 309 -29.05 23.98 13.90
C GLU A 309 -28.89 24.80 12.60
N ARG A 310 -27.87 25.66 12.41
CA ARG A 310 -27.83 26.54 11.21
C ARG A 310 -27.10 25.99 9.98
N ASP A 311 -26.09 25.12 10.12
CA ASP A 311 -25.26 24.67 8.97
C ASP A 311 -25.11 23.14 8.90
N ARG A 312 -26.23 22.47 8.60
CA ARG A 312 -26.34 21.00 8.60
C ARG A 312 -26.86 20.47 7.27
N LEU A 313 -26.07 19.60 6.63
CA LEU A 313 -26.50 18.75 5.53
C LEU A 313 -27.09 17.44 6.08
N LYS A 314 -28.23 17.03 5.52
CA LYS A 314 -28.77 15.67 5.65
C LYS A 314 -29.07 15.15 4.24
N ALA A 315 -28.21 14.27 3.73
CA ALA A 315 -28.33 13.72 2.39
C ALA A 315 -28.56 12.20 2.43
N LYS A 316 -29.34 11.69 1.48
CA LYS A 316 -29.53 10.26 1.26
C LYS A 316 -28.85 9.87 -0.05
N LEU A 317 -27.59 9.47 0.03
CA LEU A 317 -26.72 9.25 -1.13
C LEU A 317 -26.68 7.76 -1.50
N ALA A 318 -26.79 7.46 -2.80
CA ALA A 318 -26.38 6.19 -3.40
C ALA A 318 -24.90 6.24 -3.81
N PRO A 319 -24.24 5.09 -4.03
CA PRO A 319 -22.86 5.07 -4.50
C PRO A 319 -22.69 5.90 -5.80
N GLY A 320 -21.74 6.82 -5.81
CA GLY A 320 -21.49 7.78 -6.89
C GLY A 320 -22.33 9.07 -6.84
N GLU A 321 -23.30 9.19 -5.93
CA GLU A 321 -24.03 10.44 -5.71
C GLU A 321 -23.27 11.38 -4.76
N ARG A 322 -23.42 12.69 -4.99
CA ARG A 322 -22.78 13.79 -4.24
C ARG A 322 -23.80 14.72 -3.61
N ALA A 323 -23.45 15.29 -2.47
CA ALA A 323 -24.14 16.43 -1.87
C ALA A 323 -23.13 17.43 -1.31
N ASP A 324 -23.49 18.73 -1.34
CA ASP A 324 -22.60 19.81 -0.93
C ASP A 324 -23.07 20.46 0.39
N VAL A 325 -22.13 20.91 1.22
CA VAL A 325 -22.38 21.68 2.45
C VAL A 325 -21.30 22.74 2.64
N GLN A 326 -21.68 24.02 2.70
CA GLN A 326 -20.74 25.13 2.92
C GLN A 326 -19.51 25.10 2.00
N GLY A 327 -19.67 24.64 0.75
CA GLY A 327 -18.57 24.49 -0.21
C GLY A 327 -17.84 23.15 -0.16
N LEU A 328 -18.04 22.29 0.85
CA LEU A 328 -17.54 20.91 0.86
C LEU A 328 -18.45 20.01 0.03
N SER A 329 -17.84 19.14 -0.75
CA SER A 329 -18.49 18.10 -1.54
C SER A 329 -18.34 16.76 -0.87
N LEU A 330 -19.44 16.13 -0.48
CA LEU A 330 -19.45 14.76 0.03
C LEU A 330 -20.05 13.83 -1.01
N SER A 331 -19.29 12.84 -1.46
CA SER A 331 -19.76 11.77 -2.35
C SER A 331 -19.66 10.42 -1.67
N LEU A 332 -20.74 9.64 -1.70
CA LEU A 332 -20.69 8.26 -1.23
C LEU A 332 -19.90 7.44 -2.25
N ALA A 333 -18.66 7.09 -1.91
CA ALA A 333 -17.80 6.32 -2.79
C ALA A 333 -18.18 4.84 -2.75
N GLN A 334 -18.45 4.29 -1.57
CA GLN A 334 -18.78 2.86 -1.41
C GLN A 334 -19.58 2.56 -0.13
N HIS A 335 -20.28 1.41 -0.14
CA HIS A 335 -20.89 0.81 1.05
C HIS A 335 -20.42 -0.65 1.22
N ASP A 336 -20.23 -1.08 2.47
CA ASP A 336 -20.05 -2.49 2.83
C ASP A 336 -21.37 -3.27 2.62
N PRO A 337 -21.37 -4.52 2.11
CA PRO A 337 -22.54 -5.40 2.01
C PRO A 337 -23.53 -5.39 3.20
N ASP A 338 -23.03 -5.28 4.44
CA ASP A 338 -23.88 -5.28 5.64
C ASP A 338 -24.32 -3.86 6.08
N ALA A 339 -23.82 -2.85 5.36
CA ALA A 339 -24.04 -1.42 5.58
C ALA A 339 -23.60 -0.92 6.97
N GLU A 340 -22.65 -1.60 7.63
CA GLU A 340 -22.04 -1.17 8.89
C GLU A 340 -21.03 -0.02 8.69
N ARG A 341 -20.43 0.05 7.48
CA ARG A 341 -19.42 1.05 7.10
C ARG A 341 -19.71 1.64 5.72
N VAL A 342 -19.36 2.90 5.55
CA VAL A 342 -19.36 3.59 4.25
C VAL A 342 -18.10 4.41 4.07
N LEU A 343 -17.64 4.49 2.82
CA LEU A 343 -16.56 5.37 2.43
C LEU A 343 -17.16 6.62 1.78
N VAL A 344 -16.85 7.79 2.33
CA VAL A 344 -17.32 9.08 1.83
C VAL A 344 -16.12 9.89 1.38
N ALA A 345 -16.06 10.17 0.07
CA ALA A 345 -15.11 11.12 -0.48
C ALA A 345 -15.56 12.53 -0.12
N VAL A 346 -14.67 13.31 0.48
CA VAL A 346 -14.88 14.70 0.83
C VAL A 346 -13.91 15.54 0.00
N GLN A 347 -14.44 16.45 -0.79
CA GLN A 347 -13.66 17.35 -1.63
C GLN A 347 -13.93 18.79 -1.22
N ASP A 348 -12.87 19.54 -0.94
CA ASP A 348 -12.92 20.99 -0.77
C ASP A 348 -12.48 21.67 -2.09
N PRO A 349 -13.39 22.29 -2.86
CA PRO A 349 -13.07 22.95 -4.12
C PRO A 349 -12.07 24.11 -3.98
N ALA A 350 -11.92 24.68 -2.77
CA ALA A 350 -10.89 25.68 -2.50
C ALA A 350 -9.49 25.06 -2.41
N GLN A 351 -9.40 23.75 -2.21
CA GLN A 351 -8.15 22.98 -2.27
C GLN A 351 -8.04 22.32 -3.64
N ALA A 352 -7.11 22.82 -4.45
CA ALA A 352 -7.01 22.52 -5.87
C ALA A 352 -6.94 21.01 -6.22
N ASN A 353 -6.60 20.10 -5.30
CA ASN A 353 -6.47 18.65 -5.52
C ASN A 353 -6.74 17.75 -4.29
N GLY A 354 -7.63 18.12 -3.37
CA GLY A 354 -7.88 17.32 -2.15
C GLY A 354 -9.20 16.55 -2.18
N VAL A 355 -9.17 15.25 -2.47
CA VAL A 355 -10.27 14.33 -2.10
C VAL A 355 -9.80 13.53 -0.89
N GLU A 356 -10.45 13.71 0.26
CA GLU A 356 -10.20 12.94 1.48
C GLU A 356 -11.25 11.85 1.63
N MET A 357 -10.82 10.63 1.90
CA MET A 357 -11.74 9.50 2.09
C MET A 357 -12.03 9.31 3.58
N LEU A 358 -13.27 9.56 3.99
CA LEU A 358 -13.73 9.29 5.35
C LEU A 358 -14.31 7.88 5.44
N ASP A 359 -13.78 7.10 6.37
CA ASP A 359 -14.32 5.80 6.76
C ASP A 359 -15.33 5.99 7.90
N LEU A 360 -16.61 5.99 7.55
CA LEU A 360 -17.70 6.24 8.49
C LEU A 360 -18.31 4.93 8.94
N HIS A 361 -18.44 4.76 10.26
CA HIS A 361 -19.24 3.69 10.87
C HIS A 361 -20.54 4.28 11.41
N GLU A 362 -21.60 3.47 11.49
CA GLU A 362 -22.93 3.93 11.93
C GLU A 362 -22.91 4.59 13.32
N ASP A 363 -22.03 4.14 14.22
CA ASP A 363 -21.92 4.65 15.59
C ASP A 363 -20.71 5.57 15.84
N ARG A 364 -19.90 5.85 14.81
CA ARG A 364 -18.67 6.64 14.97
C ARG A 364 -18.64 7.84 14.02
N PRO A 365 -19.01 9.05 14.49
CA PRO A 365 -18.78 10.28 13.73
C PRO A 365 -17.30 10.45 13.44
N VAL A 366 -16.98 10.92 12.22
CA VAL A 366 -15.65 11.43 11.91
C VAL A 366 -15.70 12.95 11.94
N ARG A 367 -14.69 13.59 12.56
CA ARG A 367 -14.59 15.04 12.66
C ARG A 367 -13.24 15.54 12.15
N PHE A 368 -13.25 16.68 11.46
CA PHE A 368 -12.05 17.33 10.94
C PHE A 368 -12.22 18.85 10.91
N VAL A 369 -11.12 19.59 10.92
CA VAL A 369 -11.12 21.07 10.96
C VAL A 369 -10.89 21.64 9.56
N ARG A 370 -11.70 22.61 9.11
CA ARG A 370 -11.53 23.30 7.83
C ARG A 370 -11.51 24.81 8.06
N GLY A 371 -10.33 25.43 7.98
CA GLY A 371 -10.19 26.85 8.33
C GLY A 371 -10.50 27.04 9.82
N ASP A 372 -11.53 27.82 10.13
CA ASP A 372 -12.07 28.03 11.48
C ASP A 372 -13.31 27.16 11.77
N ASP A 373 -13.65 26.23 10.88
CA ASP A 373 -14.82 25.36 11.03
C ASP A 373 -14.44 23.97 11.57
N LEU A 374 -15.25 23.41 12.46
CA LEU A 374 -15.26 21.99 12.81
C LEU A 374 -16.33 21.27 12.00
N VAL A 375 -15.92 20.34 11.15
CA VAL A 375 -16.83 19.52 10.34
C VAL A 375 -17.03 18.17 11.01
N THR A 376 -18.28 17.81 11.31
CA THR A 376 -18.67 16.48 11.79
C THR A 376 -19.46 15.75 10.73
N VAL A 377 -18.99 14.58 10.29
CA VAL A 377 -19.70 13.72 9.34
C VAL A 377 -20.13 12.44 10.05
N THR A 378 -21.42 12.16 10.04
CA THR A 378 -22.00 10.91 10.51
C THR A 378 -22.66 10.15 9.38
N TYR A 379 -22.71 8.84 9.56
CA TYR A 379 -23.40 7.91 8.71
C TYR A 379 -24.49 7.19 9.52
N THR A 380 -25.67 7.04 8.95
CA THR A 380 -26.70 6.11 9.45
C THR A 380 -27.28 5.30 8.29
N ARG A 381 -27.61 4.04 8.54
CA ARG A 381 -28.09 3.14 7.49
C ARG A 381 -29.55 3.47 7.12
N ALA A 382 -29.84 3.64 5.83
CA ALA A 382 -31.18 4.00 5.39
C ALA A 382 -32.19 2.86 5.24
N SER A 383 -31.71 1.61 5.05
CA SER A 383 -32.57 0.46 4.73
C SER A 383 -31.79 -0.86 4.79
N ARG A 384 -32.39 -1.93 5.33
CA ARG A 384 -31.89 -3.32 5.30
C ARG A 384 -32.27 -4.03 3.99
N THR A 385 -31.94 -3.44 2.84
CA THR A 385 -32.13 -4.11 1.55
C THR A 385 -30.92 -4.99 1.24
N HIS A 386 -31.15 -6.25 0.88
CA HIS A 386 -30.09 -7.18 0.44
C HIS A 386 -29.54 -6.85 -0.97
N ASP A 387 -30.06 -5.81 -1.62
CA ASP A 387 -29.60 -5.30 -2.91
C ASP A 387 -28.68 -4.10 -2.72
N VAL A 388 -27.38 -4.39 -2.75
CA VAL A 388 -26.23 -3.46 -2.66
C VAL A 388 -26.37 -2.24 -3.58
N ARG A 389 -27.02 -2.37 -4.74
CA ARG A 389 -27.17 -1.26 -5.71
C ARG A 389 -28.27 -0.28 -5.34
N ARG A 390 -29.16 -0.65 -4.42
CA ARG A 390 -30.28 0.18 -3.96
C ARG A 390 -30.08 0.69 -2.54
N THR A 391 -29.04 0.23 -1.85
CA THR A 391 -28.69 0.72 -0.52
C THR A 391 -28.24 2.17 -0.60
N ARG A 392 -28.91 3.03 0.16
CA ARG A 392 -28.54 4.45 0.29
C ARG A 392 -28.02 4.70 1.70
N ALA A 393 -27.05 5.60 1.82
CA ALA A 393 -26.51 6.05 3.09
C ALA A 393 -27.16 7.37 3.52
N HIS A 394 -27.57 7.48 4.79
CA HIS A 394 -27.88 8.79 5.35
C HIS A 394 -26.60 9.42 5.88
N ILE A 395 -26.09 10.38 5.13
CA ILE A 395 -24.91 11.15 5.52
C ILE A 395 -25.41 12.45 6.12
N VAL A 396 -24.97 12.73 7.33
CA VAL A 396 -25.21 14.02 7.99
C VAL A 396 -23.88 14.69 8.18
N ALA A 397 -23.70 15.85 7.57
CA ALA A 397 -22.54 16.70 7.80
C ALA A 397 -22.99 17.95 8.56
N VAL A 398 -22.30 18.30 9.64
CA VAL A 398 -22.52 19.52 10.42
C VAL A 398 -21.25 20.32 10.38
N VAL A 399 -21.36 21.60 10.06
CA VAL A 399 -20.25 22.55 10.08
C VAL A 399 -20.51 23.51 11.24
N ASP A 400 -19.70 23.43 12.30
CA ASP A 400 -19.82 24.28 13.48
C ASP A 400 -18.64 25.27 13.54
N ASP A 401 -18.86 26.48 14.07
CA ASP A 401 -17.78 27.44 14.35
C ASP A 401 -16.89 26.90 15.48
N ALA A 402 -15.60 26.69 15.19
CA ALA A 402 -14.64 26.14 16.13
C ALA A 402 -14.37 27.05 17.34
N GLY A 403 -14.72 28.34 17.26
CA GLY A 403 -14.34 29.39 18.21
C GLY A 403 -14.90 29.27 19.63
N THR A 404 -15.73 28.26 19.93
CA THR A 404 -16.30 28.05 21.27
C THR A 404 -15.70 26.86 22.04
N ASP A 405 -14.85 26.05 21.41
CA ASP A 405 -14.23 24.88 22.05
C ASP A 405 -12.75 25.15 22.41
N PRO A 406 -12.38 25.19 23.70
CA PRO A 406 -11.01 25.50 24.16
C PRO A 406 -9.94 24.50 23.69
N CYS A 407 -10.31 23.29 23.27
CA CYS A 407 -9.40 22.29 22.71
C CYS A 407 -9.22 22.49 21.20
N VAL A 408 -10.29 22.84 20.48
CA VAL A 408 -10.20 23.19 19.06
C VAL A 408 -9.44 24.51 18.87
N GLU A 409 -9.64 25.48 19.77
CA GLU A 409 -8.86 26.72 19.80
C GLU A 409 -7.36 26.43 20.02
N ARG A 410 -6.98 25.38 20.76
CA ARG A 410 -5.56 24.95 20.88
C ARG A 410 -5.03 24.30 19.62
N ALA A 411 -5.82 23.45 18.96
CA ALA A 411 -5.45 22.82 17.69
C ALA A 411 -5.27 23.86 16.57
N ILE A 412 -6.18 24.84 16.48
CA ILE A 412 -6.10 25.97 15.56
C ILE A 412 -4.87 26.83 15.87
N ARG A 413 -4.64 27.21 17.14
CA ARG A 413 -3.43 27.96 17.54
C ARG A 413 -2.14 27.19 17.23
N LEU A 414 -2.13 25.86 17.35
CA LEU A 414 -0.99 25.02 17.00
C LEU A 414 -0.75 25.02 15.49
N ALA A 415 -1.81 24.84 14.70
CA ALA A 415 -1.77 24.93 13.24
C ALA A 415 -1.29 26.31 12.77
N ASP A 416 -1.73 27.40 13.39
CA ASP A 416 -1.31 28.77 13.08
C ASP A 416 0.13 29.06 13.47
N ARG A 417 0.61 28.52 14.59
CA ARG A 417 2.03 28.60 14.97
C ARG A 417 2.92 27.85 13.97
N ILE A 418 2.46 26.70 13.48
CA ILE A 418 3.17 25.93 12.44
C ILE A 418 3.18 26.69 11.11
N ARG A 419 2.04 27.29 10.71
CA ARG A 419 1.95 28.14 9.51
C ARG A 419 2.86 29.37 9.61
N SER A 420 2.85 30.06 10.74
CA SER A 420 3.66 31.25 10.99
C SER A 420 5.17 30.95 11.04
N ALA A 421 5.56 29.81 11.62
CA ALA A 421 6.94 29.34 11.63
C ALA A 421 7.48 28.97 10.23
N ARG A 422 6.60 28.60 9.29
CA ARG A 422 6.97 28.33 7.89
C ARG A 422 7.09 29.61 7.06
N ALA A 423 6.36 30.67 7.40
CA ALA A 423 6.45 31.97 6.74
C ALA A 423 7.73 32.73 7.13
N SER A 424 8.30 32.48 8.30
CA SER A 424 9.55 33.08 8.79
C SER A 424 10.82 32.35 8.35
N HIS A 425 10.71 31.30 7.52
CA HIS A 425 11.82 30.54 6.93
C HIS A 425 11.83 30.61 5.40
N ARG A 426 11.19 31.63 4.82
CA ARG A 426 11.31 32.00 3.41
C ARG A 426 12.07 33.30 3.24
#